data_AF-A0A0P0VFL6-F1
#
_entry.id   AF-A0A0P0VFL6-F1
#
_cell.length_a   1.000
_cell.length_b   1.000
_cell.length_c   1.000
_cell.angle_alpha   90.00
_cell.angle_beta   90.00
_cell.angle_gamma   90.00
#
_symmetry.space_group_name_H-M   'P 1'
#
loop_
_entity.id
_entity.type
_entity.pdbx_description
1 polymer ?
#
loop_
_entity_poly.entity_id
_entity_poly.type
_entity_poly.pdbx_seq_one_letter_code
_entity_poly.pdbx_strand_id
1 'polypeptide(L)'
;MQAMPQLTDRSKLPNIIDPMIKNTMDLKHLYQVAAVAVLCVQPEPSYRPLITDVLHSLIPLVPMELGGTLRISPESPCATRKQSPC
;
A
#
# COMPACT_ATOMS: atom_id res chain seq x y z
N MET A 1 -4.94 -25.60 -9.94
CA MET A 1 -5.89 -24.70 -9.25
C MET A 1 -5.32 -23.29 -9.31
N GLN A 2 -6.13 -22.30 -9.66
CA GLN A 2 -5.69 -20.90 -9.71
C GLN A 2 -6.00 -20.26 -8.36
N ALA A 3 -4.97 -19.71 -7.68
CA ALA A 3 -5.16 -19.04 -6.39
C ALA A 3 -5.86 -17.69 -6.61
N MET A 4 -6.81 -17.36 -5.75
CA MET A 4 -7.50 -16.06 -5.78
C MET A 4 -6.78 -15.06 -4.88
N PRO A 5 -6.49 -13.85 -5.37
CA PRO A 5 -5.82 -12.83 -4.56
C PRO A 5 -6.74 -12.35 -3.43
N GLN A 6 -6.24 -12.34 -2.19
CA GLN A 6 -6.97 -11.83 -1.02
C GLN A 6 -6.96 -10.29 -0.91
N LEU A 7 -6.36 -9.60 -1.88
CA LEU A 7 -6.16 -8.15 -1.90
C LEU A 7 -7.47 -7.35 -2.04
N THR A 8 -8.56 -8.00 -2.47
CA THR A 8 -9.87 -7.35 -2.64
C THR A 8 -10.56 -7.05 -1.31
N ASP A 9 -10.23 -7.80 -0.25
CA ASP A 9 -10.78 -7.58 1.08
C ASP A 9 -9.91 -6.59 1.87
N ARG A 10 -10.34 -5.31 1.85
CA ARG A 10 -9.65 -4.22 2.55
C ARG A 10 -9.50 -4.45 4.06
N SER A 11 -10.38 -5.25 4.66
CA SER A 11 -10.30 -5.56 6.11
C SER A 11 -9.17 -6.55 6.43
N LYS A 12 -8.80 -7.40 5.46
CA LYS A 12 -7.73 -8.38 5.60
C LYS A 12 -6.37 -7.85 5.18
N LEU A 13 -6.33 -6.78 4.38
CA LEU A 13 -5.09 -6.22 3.84
C LEU A 13 -4.01 -6.00 4.92
N PRO A 14 -4.29 -5.37 6.09
CA PRO A 14 -3.27 -5.16 7.13
C PRO A 14 -2.72 -6.45 7.78
N ASN A 15 -3.33 -7.61 7.52
CA ASN A 15 -2.92 -8.91 8.05
C ASN A 15 -2.17 -9.76 7.01
N ILE A 16 -2.22 -9.41 5.73
CA ILE A 16 -1.51 -10.10 4.64
C ILE A 16 -0.29 -9.33 4.13
N ILE A 17 -0.16 -8.05 4.51
CA ILE A 17 1.01 -7.24 4.21
C ILE A 17 2.21 -7.75 5.02
N ASP A 18 3.40 -7.70 4.41
CA ASP A 18 4.66 -8.01 5.07
C ASP A 18 4.79 -7.20 6.38
N PRO A 19 5.09 -7.85 7.53
CA PRO A 19 5.20 -7.17 8.82
C PRO A 19 6.17 -5.98 8.81
N MET A 20 7.20 -6.01 7.97
CA MET A 20 8.17 -4.92 7.82
C MET A 20 7.58 -3.67 7.18
N ILE A 21 6.47 -3.79 6.44
CA ILE A 21 5.79 -2.68 5.74
C ILE A 21 4.65 -2.10 6.60
N LYS A 22 4.02 -2.92 7.46
CA LYS A 22 2.79 -2.56 8.18
C LYS A 22 2.85 -1.23 8.96
N ASN A 23 4.04 -0.84 9.44
CA ASN A 23 4.25 0.37 10.24
C ASN A 23 5.09 1.44 9.52
N THR A 24 5.30 1.33 8.21
CA THR A 24 6.14 2.26 7.43
C THR A 24 5.37 3.12 6.45
N MET A 25 4.09 2.80 6.22
CA MET A 25 3.23 3.51 5.28
C MET A 25 1.84 3.71 5.85
N ASP A 26 1.25 4.88 5.57
CA ASP A 26 -0.16 5.14 5.87
C ASP A 26 -1.08 4.11 5.19
N LEU A 27 -2.14 3.70 5.90
CA LEU A 27 -3.10 2.72 5.41
C LEU A 27 -3.72 3.09 4.06
N LYS A 28 -3.93 4.39 3.79
CA LYS A 28 -4.44 4.88 2.51
C LYS A 28 -3.48 4.55 1.37
N HIS A 29 -2.18 4.75 1.54
CA HIS A 29 -1.18 4.39 0.53
C HIS A 29 -1.14 2.88 0.34
N LEU A 30 -1.24 2.10 1.42
CA LEU A 30 -1.32 0.63 1.33
C LEU A 30 -2.53 0.18 0.53
N TYR A 31 -3.70 0.79 0.74
CA TYR A 31 -4.90 0.49 -0.06
C TYR A 31 -4.74 0.86 -1.53
N GLN A 32 -4.04 1.96 -1.84
CA GLN A 32 -3.77 2.36 -3.22
C GLN A 32 -2.82 1.38 -3.92
N VAL A 33 -1.72 0.99 -3.26
CA VAL A 33 -0.79 -0.02 -3.79
C VAL A 33 -1.51 -1.35 -4.01
N ALA A 34 -2.36 -1.77 -3.06
CA ALA A 34 -3.15 -2.99 -3.20
C ALA A 34 -4.13 -2.92 -4.37
N ALA A 35 -4.77 -1.77 -4.59
CA ALA A 35 -5.68 -1.57 -5.73
C ALA A 35 -4.93 -1.74 -7.07
N VAL A 36 -3.74 -1.14 -7.21
CA VAL A 36 -2.90 -1.33 -8.40
C VAL A 36 -2.52 -2.81 -8.56
N ALA A 37 -2.12 -3.48 -7.48
CA ALA A 37 -1.77 -4.90 -7.51
C ALA A 37 -2.94 -5.79 -7.96
N VAL A 38 -4.18 -5.50 -7.51
CA VAL A 38 -5.39 -6.22 -7.94
C VAL A 38 -5.60 -6.12 -9.46
N LEU A 39 -5.34 -4.97 -10.07
CA LEU A 39 -5.46 -4.79 -11.52
C LEU A 39 -4.41 -5.61 -12.28
N CYS A 40 -3.22 -5.81 -11.71
CA CYS A 40 -2.14 -6.56 -12.37
C CYS A 40 -2.37 -8.08 -12.37
N VAL A 41 -3.11 -8.62 -11.41
CA VAL A 41 -3.33 -10.07 -11.25
C VAL A 41 -4.68 -10.54 -11.80
N GLN A 42 -5.28 -9.75 -12.70
CA GLN A 42 -6.56 -10.10 -13.31
C GLN A 42 -6.44 -11.41 -14.11
N PRO A 43 -7.44 -12.30 -14.01
CA PRO A 43 -7.44 -13.58 -14.74
C PRO A 43 -7.41 -13.34 -16.25
N GLU A 44 -8.18 -12.36 -16.70
CA GLU A 44 -8.25 -11.94 -18.10
C GLU A 44 -7.05 -11.02 -18.45
N PRO A 45 -6.17 -11.41 -19.38
CA PRO A 45 -4.97 -10.63 -19.70
C PRO A 45 -5.28 -9.23 -20.21
N SER A 46 -6.39 -9.06 -20.93
CA SER A 46 -6.82 -7.77 -21.49
C SER A 46 -7.27 -6.76 -20.43
N TYR A 47 -7.55 -7.19 -19.19
CA TYR A 47 -7.88 -6.30 -18.07
C TYR A 47 -6.66 -5.83 -17.29
N ARG A 48 -5.47 -6.39 -17.57
CA ARG A 48 -4.25 -5.96 -16.92
C ARG A 48 -3.81 -4.63 -17.52
N PRO A 49 -3.45 -3.63 -16.71
CA PRO A 49 -3.02 -2.34 -17.19
C PRO A 49 -1.70 -2.45 -17.96
N LEU A 50 -1.44 -1.48 -18.83
CA LEU A 50 -0.11 -1.32 -19.42
C LEU A 50 0.89 -0.96 -18.33
N ILE A 51 2.16 -1.35 -18.52
CA ILE A 51 3.21 -1.08 -17.53
C ILE A 51 3.38 0.43 -17.26
N THR A 52 3.13 1.26 -18.27
CA THR A 52 3.12 2.73 -18.14
C THR A 52 2.04 3.21 -17.17
N ASP A 53 0.85 2.62 -17.21
CA ASP A 53 -0.25 3.00 -16.31
C ASP A 53 0.02 2.54 -14.88
N VAL A 54 0.63 1.35 -14.73
CA VAL A 54 1.10 0.84 -13.43
C VAL A 54 2.14 1.81 -12.84
N LEU A 55 3.14 2.18 -13.64
CA LEU A 55 4.17 3.13 -13.24
C LEU A 55 3.55 4.46 -12.79
N HIS A 56 2.70 5.07 -13.63
CA HIS A 56 2.03 6.33 -13.30
C HIS A 56 1.18 6.26 -12.03
N SER A 57 0.53 5.12 -11.80
CA SER A 57 -0.26 4.89 -10.58
C SER A 57 0.61 4.78 -9.32
N LEU A 58 1.84 4.27 -9.44
CA LEU A 58 2.76 4.07 -8.33
C LEU A 58 3.63 5.29 -8.01
N ILE A 59 3.96 6.15 -8.99
CA ILE A 59 4.76 7.37 -8.78
C ILE A 59 4.31 8.20 -7.56
N PRO A 60 3.01 8.51 -7.36
CA PRO A 60 2.56 9.28 -6.18
C PRO A 60 2.61 8.51 -4.86
N LEU A 61 2.90 7.21 -4.89
CA LEU A 61 2.97 6.33 -3.72
C LEU A 61 4.42 5.99 -3.34
N VAL A 62 5.38 6.36 -4.19
CA VAL A 62 6.81 6.09 -3.97
C VAL A 62 7.48 7.33 -3.38
N PRO A 63 8.34 7.19 -2.35
CA PRO A 63 9.08 8.29 -1.76
C PRO A 63 9.96 9.04 -2.79
N MET A 64 10.15 10.33 -2.59
CA MET A 64 10.97 11.16 -3.49
C MET A 64 12.42 10.68 -3.59
N GLU A 65 12.96 10.14 -2.50
CA GLU A 65 14.32 9.57 -2.41
C GLU A 65 14.48 8.32 -3.29
N LEU A 66 13.36 7.66 -3.61
CA LEU A 66 13.30 6.49 -4.49
C LEU A 66 12.78 6.83 -5.89
N GLY A 67 12.66 8.13 -6.23
CA GLY A 67 12.25 8.61 -7.56
C GLY A 67 10.74 8.76 -7.76
N GLY A 68 9.93 8.68 -6.71
CA GLY A 68 8.51 9.01 -6.76
C GLY A 68 8.20 10.47 -6.39
N THR A 69 6.94 10.74 -6.08
CA THR A 69 6.48 12.08 -5.66
C THR A 69 5.85 12.11 -4.27
N LEU A 70 5.85 10.99 -3.54
CA LEU A 70 5.36 10.94 -2.17
C LEU A 70 6.33 11.66 -1.24
N ARG A 71 5.84 12.72 -0.58
CA ARG A 71 6.55 13.37 0.51
C ARG A 71 6.24 12.66 1.81
N ILE A 72 7.22 11.91 2.32
CA ILE A 72 7.14 11.38 3.68
C ILE A 72 7.36 12.56 4.61
N SER A 73 6.29 13.07 5.22
CA SER A 73 6.47 13.87 6.43
C SER A 73 6.90 12.89 7.52
N PRO A 74 7.95 13.17 8.32
CA PRO A 74 8.22 12.37 9.49
C PRO A 74 6.98 12.46 10.38
N GLU A 75 6.13 11.43 10.30
CA GLU A 75 5.03 11.28 11.21
C GLU A 75 5.65 11.18 12.59
N SER A 76 5.54 12.30 13.33
CA SER A 76 5.88 12.41 14.74
C SER A 76 5.48 11.09 15.39
N PRO A 77 6.42 10.33 15.99
CA PRO A 77 6.04 9.18 16.78
C PRO A 77 5.16 9.76 17.88
N CYS A 78 3.84 9.65 17.72
CA CYS A 78 2.88 9.97 18.75
C CYS A 78 3.04 8.88 19.82
N ALA A 79 4.13 9.05 20.58
CA ALA A 79 4.19 9.01 22.00
C ALA A 79 2.95 8.34 22.60
N THR A 80 3.05 7.04 22.79
CA THR A 80 2.36 6.36 23.88
C THR A 80 2.92 6.88 25.21
N ARG A 81 2.79 8.17 25.48
CA ARG A 81 2.94 8.71 26.84
C ARG A 81 1.65 8.33 27.54
N LYS A 82 1.61 7.10 28.06
CA LYS A 82 0.62 6.68 29.05
C LYS A 82 0.65 7.71 30.18
N GLN A 83 -0.31 8.64 30.18
CA GLN A 83 -0.64 9.43 31.35
C GLN A 83 -1.38 8.49 32.29
N SER A 84 -0.72 8.10 33.38
CA SER A 84 -1.41 7.54 34.53
C SER A 84 -2.08 8.70 35.27
N PRO A 85 -3.40 8.64 35.53
CA PRO A 85 -4.11 9.62 36.36
C PRO A 85 -3.70 9.48 37.84
N CYS A 86 -3.95 10.57 38.58
CA CYS A 86 -3.59 10.91 39.96
C CYS A 86 -3.60 9.78 41.01
#